data_AF-A0A8H3I3J0-F1
#
_entry.id   AF-A0A8H3I3J0-F1
#
_cell.length_a   1.000
_cell.length_b   1.000
_cell.length_c   1.000
_cell.angle_alpha   90.00
_cell.angle_beta   90.00
_cell.angle_gamma   90.00
#
_symmetry.space_group_name_H-M   'P 1'
#
loop_
_entity.id
_entity.type
_entity.pdbx_description
1 polymer ?
#
loop_
_entity_poly.entity_id
_entity_poly.type
_entity_poly.pdbx_seq_one_letter_code
_entity_poly.pdbx_strand_id
1 'polypeptide(L)'
;MPRAYDHLVWTEALSATSDITALVQPYKVTQDQYEEAGLGGSADVFSGQYTKPDGNVTKASLLNEISFKAHWEIHQVAIKCIRAFDGIDDSIRLERLKKKLARELEIWRNLSGGDNIIELMGIITGIGPLPSFVCELCPWNLQDVSGSP
;
A
#
# COMPACT_ATOMS: atom_id res chain seq x y z
N MET A 1 2.95 4.59 -33.18
CA MET A 1 1.60 4.98 -32.71
C MET A 1 1.55 4.80 -31.21
N PRO A 2 1.22 5.82 -30.40
CA PRO A 2 1.05 5.63 -28.97
C PRO A 2 -0.24 4.83 -28.77
N ARG A 3 -0.12 3.66 -28.13
CA ARG A 3 -1.27 2.79 -27.83
C ARG A 3 -2.17 3.54 -26.84
N ALA A 4 -3.40 3.86 -27.24
CA ALA A 4 -4.47 4.36 -26.37
C ALA A 4 -4.87 3.38 -25.24
N TYR A 5 -4.14 2.28 -25.07
CA TYR A 5 -4.34 1.25 -24.06
C TYR A 5 -3.82 1.66 -22.67
N ASP A 6 -2.88 2.61 -22.56
CA ASP A 6 -2.24 2.92 -21.25
C ASP A 6 -3.19 3.60 -20.25
N HIS A 7 -4.01 4.53 -20.71
CA HIS A 7 -4.85 5.30 -19.79
C HIS A 7 -5.99 4.46 -19.20
N LEU A 8 -6.56 3.55 -20.00
CA LEU A 8 -7.65 2.68 -19.57
C LEU A 8 -7.17 1.68 -18.52
N VAL A 9 -6.04 1.00 -18.81
CA VAL A 9 -5.43 0.00 -17.91
C VAL A 9 -5.04 0.64 -16.58
N TRP A 10 -4.45 1.83 -16.61
CA TRP A 10 -4.13 2.59 -15.39
C TRP A 10 -5.38 2.92 -14.56
N THR A 11 -6.44 3.40 -15.21
CA THR A 11 -7.67 3.82 -14.54
C THR A 11 -8.40 2.61 -13.94
N GLU A 12 -8.45 1.48 -14.65
CA GLU A 12 -9.02 0.22 -14.17
C GLU A 12 -8.16 -0.42 -13.06
N ALA A 13 -6.84 -0.31 -13.18
CA ALA A 13 -5.90 -0.76 -12.15
C ALA A 13 -6.02 0.07 -10.86
N LEU A 14 -6.43 1.33 -10.89
CA LEU A 14 -6.70 2.08 -9.66
C LEU A 14 -8.13 1.88 -9.16
N SER A 15 -9.13 1.88 -10.04
CA SER A 15 -10.54 1.83 -9.63
C SER A 15 -10.92 0.53 -8.91
N ALA A 16 -10.25 -0.57 -9.24
CA ALA A 16 -10.49 -1.86 -8.61
C ALA A 16 -9.62 -2.12 -7.35
N THR A 17 -8.81 -1.16 -6.91
CA THR A 17 -8.06 -1.26 -5.64
C THR A 17 -8.55 -0.20 -4.67
N SER A 18 -8.85 -0.61 -3.44
CA SER A 18 -9.33 0.30 -2.40
C SER A 18 -8.27 1.34 -2.03
N ASP A 19 -8.63 2.62 -2.10
CA ASP A 19 -7.87 3.70 -1.48
C ASP A 19 -8.16 3.70 0.03
N ILE A 20 -7.13 3.41 0.81
CA ILE A 20 -7.19 3.32 2.27
C ILE A 20 -6.36 4.41 2.95
N THR A 21 -6.06 5.51 2.24
CA THR A 21 -5.24 6.63 2.75
C THR A 21 -5.72 7.12 4.12
N ALA A 22 -7.03 7.23 4.33
CA ALA A 22 -7.60 7.69 5.59
C ALA A 22 -7.42 6.71 6.77
N LEU A 23 -7.07 5.45 6.49
CA LEU A 23 -6.95 4.37 7.47
C LEU A 23 -5.50 4.01 7.76
N VAL A 24 -4.55 4.54 6.98
CA VAL A 24 -3.13 4.21 7.08
C VAL A 24 -2.37 5.42 7.60
N GLN A 25 -1.60 5.20 8.66
CA GLN A 25 -0.66 6.16 9.22
C GLN A 25 0.77 5.63 8.99
N PRO A 26 1.51 6.19 8.01
CA PRO A 26 2.93 5.91 7.86
C PRO A 26 3.69 6.37 9.12
N TYR A 27 4.67 5.58 9.57
CA TYR A 27 5.52 6.01 10.66
C TYR A 27 6.51 7.06 10.16
N LYS A 28 6.54 8.21 10.82
CA LYS A 28 7.39 9.34 10.47
C LYS A 28 8.58 9.40 11.42
N VAL A 29 9.79 9.44 10.87
CA VAL A 29 11.04 9.70 11.61
C VAL A 29 11.26 11.21 11.73
N THR A 30 10.95 11.95 10.68
CA THR A 30 10.96 13.42 10.65
C THR A 30 9.76 13.92 9.85
N GLN A 31 9.62 15.23 9.66
CA GLN A 31 8.52 15.83 8.90
C GLN A 31 8.40 15.25 7.47
N ASP A 32 9.54 14.90 6.86
CA ASP A 32 9.64 14.45 5.46
C ASP A 32 10.29 13.07 5.31
N GLN A 33 10.53 12.34 6.42
CA GLN A 33 11.13 11.01 6.39
C GLN A 33 10.23 9.99 7.09
N TYR A 34 10.14 8.82 6.48
CA TYR A 34 9.37 7.69 6.97
C TYR A 34 10.30 6.62 7.53
N GLU A 35 9.81 5.82 8.48
CA GLU A 35 10.57 4.70 9.02
C GLU A 35 10.75 3.64 7.92
N GLU A 36 12.00 3.31 7.64
CA GLU A 36 12.38 2.41 6.56
C GLU A 36 12.24 0.95 7.01
N ALA A 37 11.51 0.16 6.24
CA ALA A 37 11.38 -1.29 6.41
C ALA A 37 12.20 -2.07 5.38
N GLY A 38 12.66 -1.44 4.29
CA GLY A 38 13.58 -2.04 3.35
C GLY A 38 13.85 -1.20 2.11
N LEU A 39 14.98 -1.46 1.45
CA LEU A 39 15.43 -0.78 0.24
C LEU A 39 15.52 -1.75 -0.94
N GLY A 40 14.93 -1.35 -2.07
CA GLY A 40 15.09 -2.04 -3.34
C GLY A 40 15.69 -1.14 -4.41
N GLY A 41 16.17 -1.73 -5.51
CA GLY A 41 16.70 -0.95 -6.64
C GLY A 41 15.64 -0.13 -7.42
N SER A 42 14.35 -0.32 -7.13
CA SER A 42 13.24 0.32 -7.86
C SER A 42 12.12 0.83 -6.95
N ALA A 43 12.18 0.56 -5.66
CA ALA A 43 11.16 0.95 -4.70
C ALA A 43 11.77 1.09 -3.30
N ASP A 44 11.16 1.94 -2.51
CA ASP A 44 11.35 2.03 -1.06
C ASP A 44 10.20 1.33 -0.36
N VAL A 45 10.47 0.75 0.80
CA VAL A 45 9.46 0.16 1.67
C VAL A 45 9.54 0.84 3.03
N PHE A 46 8.40 1.36 3.49
CA PHE A 46 8.27 2.02 4.79
C PHE A 46 7.32 1.24 5.69
N SER A 47 7.49 1.37 7.01
CA SER A 47 6.55 0.83 7.98
C SER A 47 5.44 1.84 8.30
N GLY A 48 4.27 1.32 8.69
CA GLY A 48 3.15 2.12 9.15
C GLY A 48 2.15 1.31 9.95
N GLN A 49 1.06 1.98 10.31
CA GLN A 49 -0.11 1.37 10.94
C GLN A 49 -1.33 1.49 10.04
N TYR A 50 -2.08 0.40 9.94
CA TYR A 50 -3.41 0.39 9.38
C TYR A 50 -4.43 0.20 10.50
N THR A 51 -5.42 1.10 10.53
CA THR A 51 -6.53 1.03 11.47
C THR A 51 -7.71 0.40 10.75
N LYS A 52 -7.95 -0.88 11.01
CA LYS A 52 -9.07 -1.60 10.43
C LYS A 52 -10.35 -1.22 11.19
N PRO A 53 -11.39 -0.73 10.51
CA PRO A 53 -12.70 -0.65 11.13
C PRO A 53 -13.14 -2.08 11.47
N ASP A 54 -13.37 -2.36 12.76
CA ASP A 54 -14.06 -3.57 13.16
C ASP A 54 -15.44 -3.57 12.50
N GLY A 55 -15.67 -4.53 11.59
CA GLY A 55 -16.97 -4.70 10.92
C GLY A 55 -18.11 -5.03 11.89
N ASN A 56 -17.84 -5.30 13.16
CA ASN A 56 -18.84 -5.42 14.20
C ASN A 56 -19.31 -4.04 14.64
N VAL A 57 -20.25 -3.49 13.88
CA VAL A 57 -21.27 -2.62 14.48
C VAL A 57 -22.08 -3.52 15.41
N THR A 58 -21.63 -3.70 16.66
CA THR A 58 -22.52 -4.23 17.70
C THR A 58 -23.70 -3.28 17.75
N LYS A 59 -24.83 -3.75 17.22
CA LYS A 59 -26.15 -3.19 17.42
C LYS A 59 -26.43 -3.35 18.92
N ALA A 60 -25.79 -2.48 19.72
CA ALA A 60 -26.08 -2.34 21.12
C ALA A 60 -27.58 -2.08 21.19
N SER A 61 -28.25 -3.09 21.71
CA SER A 61 -29.69 -3.19 21.80
C SER A 61 -30.27 -1.86 22.24
N LEU A 62 -31.32 -1.44 21.55
CA LEU A 62 -32.32 -0.48 22.00
C LEU A 62 -32.45 -0.56 23.52
N LEU A 63 -31.86 0.39 24.25
CA LEU A 63 -32.17 0.86 25.60
C LEU A 63 -31.04 1.83 26.02
N ASN A 64 -31.28 3.12 25.79
CA ASN A 64 -30.68 4.31 26.39
C ASN A 64 -29.13 4.42 26.49
N GLU A 65 -28.62 5.50 25.89
CA GLU A 65 -27.21 5.95 25.85
C GLU A 65 -26.28 5.16 24.93
N ILE A 66 -26.24 5.57 23.65
CA ILE A 66 -25.31 5.04 22.66
C ILE A 66 -23.92 5.62 22.92
N SER A 67 -23.14 4.95 23.76
CA SER A 67 -21.67 5.06 23.72
C SER A 67 -21.16 4.29 22.51
N PHE A 68 -20.91 5.00 21.40
CA PHE A 68 -20.23 4.47 20.22
C PHE A 68 -18.76 4.18 20.55
N LYS A 69 -18.45 3.03 21.15
CA LYS A 69 -17.09 2.49 21.17
C LYS A 69 -16.92 1.58 19.96
N ALA A 70 -16.58 2.18 18.82
CA ALA A 70 -15.95 1.42 17.74
C ALA A 70 -14.63 0.89 18.28
N HIS A 71 -14.51 -0.43 18.42
CA HIS A 71 -13.22 -1.06 18.62
C HIS A 71 -12.47 -0.98 17.29
N TRP A 72 -11.22 -0.55 17.31
CA TRP A 72 -10.37 -0.48 16.14
C TRP A 72 -9.24 -1.48 16.32
N GLU A 73 -8.99 -2.30 15.30
CA GLU A 73 -7.83 -3.19 15.28
C GLU A 73 -6.68 -2.48 14.56
N ILE A 74 -5.51 -2.45 15.20
CA ILE A 74 -4.31 -1.81 14.65
C ILE A 74 -3.39 -2.90 14.10
N HIS A 75 -3.09 -2.82 12.81
CA HIS A 75 -2.19 -3.73 12.10
C HIS A 75 -0.92 -2.99 11.68
N GLN A 76 0.24 -3.63 11.81
CA GLN A 76 1.46 -3.12 11.19
C GLN A 76 1.44 -3.43 9.69
N VAL A 77 1.85 -2.46 8.89
CA VAL A 77 1.83 -2.57 7.43
C VAL A 77 3.13 -2.11 6.81
N ALA A 78 3.44 -2.67 5.64
CA ALA A 78 4.49 -2.21 4.76
C ALA A 78 3.88 -1.34 3.65
N ILE A 79 4.51 -0.21 3.39
CA ILE A 79 4.11 0.78 2.39
C ILE A 79 5.19 0.81 1.31
N LYS A 80 4.88 0.28 0.12
CA LYS A 80 5.82 0.22 -1.00
C LYS A 80 5.63 1.40 -1.94
N CYS A 81 6.68 2.21 -2.09
CA CYS A 81 6.72 3.39 -2.94
C CYS A 81 7.65 3.16 -4.14
N ILE A 82 7.13 3.26 -5.36
CA ILE A 82 7.98 3.14 -6.57
C ILE A 82 8.83 4.40 -6.71
N ARG A 83 10.16 4.23 -6.80
CA ARG A 83 11.09 5.35 -6.96
C ARG A 83 10.95 6.01 -8.32
N ALA A 84 10.98 7.34 -8.33
CA ALA A 84 11.23 8.08 -9.55
C ALA A 84 12.74 8.03 -9.86
N PHE A 85 13.11 7.61 -11.07
CA PHE A 85 14.50 7.65 -11.53
C PHE A 85 14.85 9.03 -12.08
N ASP A 86 16.10 9.44 -11.97
CA ASP A 86 16.60 10.71 -12.51
C ASP A 86 17.11 10.55 -13.95
N GLY A 87 17.04 11.64 -14.74
CA GLY A 87 17.75 11.75 -16.03
C GLY A 87 16.92 11.60 -17.33
N ILE A 88 15.59 11.60 -17.28
CA ILE A 88 14.69 11.57 -18.46
C ILE A 88 13.59 12.63 -18.29
N ASP A 89 13.03 13.13 -19.40
CA ASP A 89 11.82 13.98 -19.40
C ASP A 89 10.72 13.48 -18.44
N ASP A 90 10.19 14.42 -17.64
CA ASP A 90 9.28 14.14 -16.54
C ASP A 90 7.98 13.46 -17.01
N SER A 91 7.49 13.81 -18.20
CA SER A 91 6.26 13.23 -18.76
C SER A 91 6.44 11.75 -19.12
N ILE A 92 7.53 11.41 -19.80
CA ILE A 92 7.90 10.05 -20.18
C ILE A 92 8.17 9.21 -18.93
N ARG A 93 8.82 9.81 -17.92
CA ARG A 93 9.09 9.18 -16.63
C ARG A 93 7.79 8.79 -15.92
N LEU A 94 6.87 9.73 -15.77
CA LEU A 94 5.60 9.49 -15.08
C LEU A 94 4.80 8.37 -15.75
N GLU A 95 4.73 8.37 -17.08
CA GLU A 95 4.05 7.30 -17.83
C GLU A 95 4.69 5.92 -17.63
N ARG A 96 6.03 5.83 -17.58
CA ARG A 96 6.72 4.57 -17.26
C ARG A 96 6.42 4.09 -15.84
N LEU A 97 6.35 5.01 -14.88
CA LEU A 97 6.02 4.67 -13.49
C LEU A 97 4.57 4.20 -13.35
N LYS A 98 3.61 4.86 -14.02
CA LYS A 98 2.21 4.41 -14.08
C LYS A 98 2.09 2.99 -14.64
N LYS A 99 2.82 2.67 -15.71
CA LYS A 99 2.84 1.30 -16.28
C LYS A 99 3.37 0.26 -15.30
N LYS A 100 4.46 0.59 -14.58
CA LYS A 100 5.02 -0.29 -13.55
C LYS A 100 4.01 -0.55 -12.44
N LEU A 101 3.39 0.52 -11.93
CA LEU A 101 2.38 0.45 -10.88
C LEU A 101 1.14 -0.35 -11.32
N ALA A 102 0.59 -0.06 -12.51
CA ALA A 102 -0.54 -0.82 -13.06
C ALA A 102 -0.24 -2.32 -13.19
N ARG A 103 0.93 -2.66 -13.75
CA ARG A 103 1.37 -4.05 -13.89
C ARG A 103 1.51 -4.76 -12.54
N GLU A 104 2.11 -4.11 -11.56
CA GLU A 104 2.25 -4.70 -10.22
C GLU A 104 0.89 -4.89 -9.54
N LEU A 105 -0.03 -3.92 -9.65
CA LEU A 105 -1.41 -4.06 -9.13
C LEU A 105 -2.15 -5.24 -9.78
N GLU A 106 -2.02 -5.40 -11.10
CA GLU A 106 -2.61 -6.52 -11.82
C GLU A 106 -2.05 -7.87 -11.34
N ILE A 107 -0.73 -7.98 -11.16
CA ILE A 107 -0.08 -9.18 -10.63
C ILE A 107 -0.60 -9.52 -9.23
N TRP A 108 -0.64 -8.54 -8.32
CA TRP A 108 -1.10 -8.79 -6.95
C TRP A 108 -2.56 -9.23 -6.89
N ARG A 109 -3.43 -8.64 -7.71
CA ARG A 109 -4.84 -9.08 -7.81
C ARG A 109 -4.96 -10.52 -8.26
N ASN A 110 -4.21 -10.90 -9.29
CA ASN A 110 -4.23 -12.26 -9.83
C ASN A 110 -3.68 -13.31 -8.84
N LEU A 111 -2.88 -12.86 -7.86
CA LEU A 111 -2.30 -13.69 -6.82
C LEU A 111 -3.04 -13.57 -5.47
N SER A 112 -4.10 -12.78 -5.40
CA SER A 112 -4.83 -12.54 -4.16
C SER A 112 -5.50 -13.80 -3.61
N GLY A 113 -5.55 -13.92 -2.28
CA GLY A 113 -6.16 -15.06 -1.59
C GLY A 113 -5.28 -16.31 -1.45
N GLY A 114 -3.99 -16.25 -1.83
CA GLY A 114 -3.04 -17.33 -1.57
C GLY A 114 -2.45 -17.24 -0.16
N ASP A 115 -2.48 -18.33 0.61
CA ASP A 115 -2.01 -18.39 2.01
C ASP A 115 -0.51 -18.04 2.20
N ASN A 116 0.29 -18.15 1.14
CA ASN A 116 1.74 -17.90 1.17
C ASN A 116 2.14 -16.72 0.27
N ILE A 117 1.19 -15.82 0.02
CA ILE A 117 1.39 -14.62 -0.80
C ILE A 117 1.02 -13.41 0.06
N ILE A 118 1.92 -12.44 0.12
CA ILE A 118 1.69 -11.19 0.87
C ILE A 118 0.40 -10.52 0.37
N GLU A 119 -0.50 -10.19 1.30
CA GLU A 119 -1.81 -9.61 0.99
C GLU A 119 -1.71 -8.13 0.60
N LEU A 120 -2.32 -7.74 -0.54
CA LEU A 120 -2.54 -6.33 -0.89
C LEU A 120 -3.76 -5.83 -0.10
N MET A 121 -3.54 -4.97 0.87
CA MET A 121 -4.64 -4.37 1.65
C MET A 121 -5.29 -3.21 0.90
N GLY A 122 -4.50 -2.48 0.11
CA GLY A 122 -4.98 -1.36 -0.67
C GLY A 122 -3.85 -0.48 -1.18
N ILE A 123 -4.20 0.75 -1.55
CA ILE A 123 -3.27 1.80 -1.93
C ILE A 123 -3.44 3.02 -1.04
N ILE A 124 -2.39 3.82 -0.94
CA ILE A 124 -2.43 5.14 -0.31
C ILE A 124 -1.88 6.21 -1.25
N THR A 125 -2.27 7.45 -1.02
CA THR A 125 -1.77 8.63 -1.72
C THR A 125 -1.03 9.56 -0.75
N GLY A 126 -0.33 10.57 -1.28
CA GLY A 126 0.39 11.57 -0.48
C GLY A 126 1.84 11.21 -0.13
N ILE A 127 2.32 10.02 -0.53
CA ILE A 127 3.75 9.66 -0.48
C ILE A 127 4.27 9.52 -1.91
N GLY A 128 5.09 10.49 -2.34
CA GLY A 128 5.62 10.54 -3.69
C GLY A 128 4.57 10.92 -4.75
N PRO A 129 4.92 10.80 -6.06
CA PRO A 129 4.10 11.30 -7.16
C PRO A 129 2.98 10.33 -7.61
N LEU A 130 2.98 9.09 -7.11
CA LEU A 130 2.02 8.04 -7.47
C LEU A 130 1.50 7.34 -6.22
N PRO A 131 0.33 6.68 -6.28
CA PRO A 131 -0.14 5.83 -5.20
C PRO A 131 0.89 4.77 -4.81
N SER A 132 0.97 4.51 -3.51
CA SER A 132 1.86 3.52 -2.91
C SER A 132 1.05 2.31 -2.45
N PHE A 133 1.63 1.11 -2.54
CA PHE A 133 0.96 -0.12 -2.12
C PHE A 133 1.00 -0.24 -0.61
N VAL A 134 -0.05 -0.79 -0.02
CA VAL A 134 -0.09 -1.17 1.38
C VAL A 134 -0.33 -2.65 1.48
N CYS A 135 0.55 -3.32 2.20
CA CYS A 135 0.51 -4.76 2.41
C CYS A 135 0.85 -5.13 3.84
N GLU A 136 0.65 -6.40 4.17
CA GLU A 136 1.12 -6.97 5.44
C GLU A 136 2.62 -6.69 5.65
N LEU A 137 2.99 -6.31 6.88
CA LEU A 137 4.39 -6.20 7.27
C LEU A 137 4.91 -7.58 7.71
N CYS A 138 5.79 -8.18 6.91
CA CYS A 138 6.54 -9.35 7.35
C CYS A 138 7.70 -8.90 8.25
N PRO A 139 7.94 -9.56 9.39
CA PRO A 139 8.98 -9.14 10.32
C PRO A 139 10.38 -9.25 9.72
N TRP A 140 10.63 -10.26 8.89
CA TRP A 140 11.92 -10.56 8.27
C TRP A 140 11.75 -11.08 6.84
N ASN A 141 12.82 -10.99 6.05
CA ASN A 141 12.93 -11.72 4.78
C ASN A 141 13.69 -13.04 4.97
N LEU A 142 13.66 -13.93 3.97
CA LEU A 142 14.30 -15.25 4.04
C LEU A 142 15.83 -15.17 4.23
N GLN A 143 16.48 -14.15 3.67
CA GLN A 143 17.92 -13.97 3.78
C GLN A 143 18.33 -13.66 5.22
N ASP A 144 17.54 -12.86 5.95
CA ASP A 144 17.80 -12.49 7.35
C ASP A 144 17.80 -13.73 8.27
N VAL A 145 16.89 -14.67 8.02
CA VAL A 145 16.74 -15.90 8.83
C VAL A 145 17.90 -16.86 8.62
N SER A 146 18.48 -16.89 7.41
CA SER A 146 19.62 -17.76 7.07
C SER A 146 20.97 -17.31 7.64
N GLY A 147 21.02 -16.12 8.27
CA GLY A 147 22.24 -15.52 8.83
C GLY A 147 22.40 -15.65 10.35
N SER A 148 21.53 -16.37 11.05
CA SER A 148 21.73 -16.67 12.48
C SER A 148 22.76 -17.80 12.63
N PRO A 149 23.84 -17.62 13.42
CA PRO A 149 24.82 -18.69 13.70
C PRO A 149 24.20 -19.87 14.46
#